data_AF-A0A5N8VFE0-F1
#
_entry.id   AF-A0A5N8VFE0-F1
#
_cell.length_a   1.000
_cell.length_b   1.000
_cell.length_c   1.000
_cell.angle_alpha   90.00
_cell.angle_beta   90.00
_cell.angle_gamma   90.00
#
_symmetry.space_group_name_H-M   'P 1'
#
loop_
_entity.id
_entity.type
_entity.pdbx_description
1 polymer ?
#
loop_
_entity_poly.entity_id
_entity_poly.type
_entity_poly.pdbx_seq_one_letter_code
_entity_poly.pdbx_strand_id
1 'polypeptide(L)'
;MSSGDTVVDEIIGAASLILFGTGVRAAVTLLMTGIGLSPDAPTGCAADPARGLGRRVAHTFLPIPNRGTSDWAYAWVPVAGPPTGGVLAGPATTQPSEPEPKG
;
A
#
# COMPACT_ATOMS: atom_id res chain seq x y z
N MET A 1 -16.90 37.81 1.69
CA MET A 1 -16.91 36.40 2.10
C MET A 1 -17.23 36.36 3.58
N SER A 2 -18.32 35.72 3.98
CA SER A 2 -18.72 35.62 5.39
C SER A 2 -17.86 34.54 6.06
N SER A 3 -17.51 34.69 7.34
CA SER A 3 -16.81 33.64 8.10
C SER A 3 -17.56 32.30 8.07
N GLY A 4 -18.88 32.33 7.84
CA GLY A 4 -19.69 31.13 7.64
C GLY A 4 -19.36 30.35 6.37
N ASP A 5 -18.97 31.02 5.29
CA ASP A 5 -18.66 30.38 4.00
C ASP A 5 -17.35 29.58 4.10
N THR A 6 -16.35 30.12 4.81
CA THR A 6 -15.05 29.47 5.01
C THR A 6 -15.14 28.21 5.86
N VAL A 7 -15.94 28.23 6.93
CA VAL A 7 -16.15 27.06 7.79
C VAL A 7 -16.91 25.96 7.03
N VAL A 8 -17.88 26.35 6.20
CA VAL A 8 -18.61 25.39 5.36
C VAL A 8 -17.69 24.74 4.33
N ASP A 9 -16.82 25.50 3.67
CA ASP A 9 -15.83 24.97 2.73
C ASP A 9 -14.82 24.02 3.41
N GLU A 10 -14.36 24.35 4.62
CA GLU A 10 -13.46 23.49 5.41
C GLU A 10 -14.13 22.17 5.79
N ILE A 11 -15.40 22.22 6.25
CA ILE A 11 -16.16 21.02 6.62
C ILE A 11 -16.41 20.14 5.40
N ILE A 12 -16.80 20.73 4.26
CA ILE A 12 -17.03 20.00 3.02
C ILE A 12 -15.73 19.36 2.52
N GLY A 13 -14.61 20.09 2.56
CA GLY A 13 -13.29 19.58 2.21
C GLY A 13 -12.85 18.43 3.11
N ALA A 14 -12.99 18.57 4.43
CA ALA A 14 -12.65 17.54 5.40
C ALA A 14 -13.51 16.28 5.23
N ALA A 15 -14.83 16.44 5.08
CA ALA A 15 -15.76 15.33 4.84
C ALA A 15 -15.41 14.57 3.56
N SER A 16 -15.05 15.29 2.49
CA SER A 16 -14.67 14.71 1.21
C SER A 16 -13.36 13.91 1.32
N LEU A 17 -12.36 14.45 2.02
CA LEU A 17 -11.09 13.77 2.26
C LEU A 17 -11.27 12.49 3.10
N ILE A 18 -12.09 12.56 4.15
CA ILE A 18 -12.37 11.41 5.02
C ILE A 18 -13.14 10.34 4.25
N LEU A 19 -14.20 10.70 3.52
CA LEU A 19 -15.02 9.75 2.77
C LEU A 19 -14.22 9.07 1.66
N PHE A 20 -13.45 9.83 0.89
CA PHE A 20 -12.59 9.28 -0.16
C PHE A 20 -11.47 8.42 0.42
N GLY A 21 -10.77 8.90 1.46
CA GLY A 21 -9.68 8.18 2.08
C GLY A 21 -10.12 6.87 2.74
N THR A 22 -11.27 6.88 3.43
CA THR A 22 -11.83 5.66 4.04
C THR A 22 -12.41 4.71 2.98
N GLY A 23 -13.04 5.23 1.93
CA GLY A 23 -13.54 4.45 0.80
C GLY A 23 -12.43 3.70 0.07
N VAL A 24 -11.32 4.36 -0.26
CA VAL A 24 -10.15 3.73 -0.89
C VAL A 24 -9.55 2.66 0.04
N ARG A 25 -9.44 2.94 1.34
CA ARG A 25 -8.96 1.97 2.32
C ARG A 25 -9.86 0.74 2.41
N ALA A 26 -11.18 0.94 2.45
CA ALA A 26 -12.15 -0.15 2.48
C ALA A 26 -12.10 -1.00 1.19
N ALA A 27 -11.93 -0.38 0.02
CA ALA A 27 -11.79 -1.11 -1.23
C ALA A 27 -10.55 -2.01 -1.23
N VAL A 28 -9.40 -1.49 -0.74
CA VAL A 28 -8.15 -2.26 -0.65
C VAL A 28 -8.26 -3.40 0.37
N THR A 29 -8.89 -3.16 1.53
CA THR A 29 -9.06 -4.21 2.55
C THR A 29 -10.06 -5.27 2.11
N LEU A 30 -11.14 -4.90 1.42
CA LEU A 30 -12.09 -5.85 0.84
C LEU A 30 -11.47 -6.64 -0.30
N LEU A 31 -10.65 -6.02 -1.15
CA LEU A 31 -9.89 -6.71 -2.19
C LEU A 31 -8.93 -7.74 -1.57
N MET A 32 -8.17 -7.35 -0.55
CA MET A 32 -7.28 -8.27 0.15
C MET A 32 -8.03 -9.38 0.88
N THR A 33 -9.18 -9.08 1.47
CA THR A 33 -10.04 -10.07 2.12
C THR A 33 -10.60 -11.05 1.09
N GLY A 34 -11.06 -10.57 -0.07
CA GLY A 34 -11.54 -11.40 -1.17
C GLY A 34 -10.43 -12.29 -1.75
N ILE A 35 -9.22 -11.76 -1.88
CA ILE A 35 -8.05 -12.56 -2.22
C ILE A 35 -7.83 -13.63 -1.14
N GLY A 36 -7.76 -13.29 0.14
CA GLY A 36 -7.47 -14.25 1.23
C GLY A 36 -8.52 -15.33 1.47
N LEU A 37 -9.78 -15.09 1.10
CA LEU A 37 -10.87 -16.07 1.19
C LEU A 37 -10.97 -16.99 -0.04
N SER A 38 -10.21 -16.72 -1.11
CA SER A 38 -10.18 -17.58 -2.29
C SER A 38 -9.40 -18.88 -1.98
N PRO A 39 -9.90 -20.07 -2.34
CA PRO A 39 -9.19 -21.34 -2.14
C PRO A 39 -7.83 -21.42 -2.85
N ASP A 40 -7.67 -20.65 -3.94
CA ASP A 40 -6.44 -20.48 -4.74
C ASP A 40 -5.66 -19.20 -4.42
N ALA A 41 -6.03 -18.48 -3.35
CA ALA A 41 -5.18 -17.42 -2.85
C ALA A 41 -3.81 -18.01 -2.54
N PRO A 42 -2.69 -17.42 -2.97
CA PRO A 42 -1.39 -17.89 -2.57
C PRO A 42 -1.36 -17.78 -1.05
N THR A 43 -1.47 -18.93 -0.38
CA THR A 43 -1.69 -19.14 1.05
C THR A 43 -0.43 -18.73 1.82
N GLY A 44 -0.11 -17.44 1.73
CA GLY A 44 1.20 -16.92 2.03
C GLY A 44 1.65 -15.69 1.24
N CYS A 45 0.77 -14.94 0.57
CA CYS A 45 1.12 -13.68 -0.10
C CYS A 45 2.08 -12.85 0.77
N ALA A 46 3.26 -12.58 0.22
CA ALA A 46 4.36 -11.83 0.82
C ALA A 46 4.07 -10.30 0.81
N ALA A 47 2.82 -9.91 1.08
CA ALA A 47 2.40 -8.52 1.13
C ALA A 47 2.92 -7.79 2.38
N ASP A 48 3.27 -8.54 3.42
CA ASP A 48 3.84 -8.02 4.66
C ASP A 48 5.33 -8.44 4.75
N PRO A 49 6.27 -7.48 4.59
CA PRO A 49 7.70 -7.76 4.66
C PRO A 49 8.14 -8.33 6.02
N ALA A 50 7.48 -7.94 7.13
CA ALA A 50 7.80 -8.48 8.46
C ALA A 50 7.36 -9.93 8.60
N ARG A 51 6.21 -10.31 8.02
CA ARG A 51 5.74 -11.71 7.98
C ARG A 51 6.59 -12.57 7.04
N GLY A 52 7.11 -11.99 5.96
CA GLY A 52 8.05 -12.64 5.02
C GLY A 52 9.41 -12.92 5.65
N LEU A 53 9.95 -11.96 6.41
CA LEU A 53 11.19 -12.13 7.18
C LEU A 53 10.99 -13.06 8.39
N GLY A 54 9.85 -12.96 9.09
CA GLY A 54 9.51 -13.81 10.22
C GLY A 54 9.46 -15.29 9.84
N ARG A 55 8.93 -15.64 8.66
CA ARG A 55 8.96 -17.01 8.14
C ARG A 55 10.39 -17.50 7.87
N ARG A 56 11.28 -16.62 7.42
CA ARG A 56 12.69 -16.96 7.15
C ARG A 56 13.47 -17.14 8.45
N VAL A 57 13.29 -16.24 9.42
CA VAL A 57 13.89 -16.33 10.76
C VAL A 57 13.40 -17.57 11.49
N ALA A 58 12.09 -17.85 11.47
CA ALA A 58 11.53 -19.07 12.05
C ALA A 58 12.08 -20.33 11.37
N HIS A 59 12.35 -20.32 10.05
CA HIS A 59 12.97 -21.47 9.37
C HIS A 59 14.44 -21.67 9.77
N THR A 60 15.18 -20.60 10.10
CA THR A 60 16.54 -20.71 10.64
C THR A 60 16.56 -21.36 12.02
N PHE A 61 15.55 -21.12 12.85
CA PHE A 61 15.46 -21.65 14.21
C PHE A 61 14.70 -22.98 14.32
N LEU A 62 13.72 -23.22 13.43
CA LEU A 62 12.94 -24.45 13.37
C LEU A 62 13.05 -25.06 11.95
N PRO A 63 14.17 -25.74 11.65
CA PRO A 63 14.38 -26.35 10.34
C PRO A 63 13.41 -27.51 10.16
N ILE A 64 12.38 -27.29 9.34
CA ILE A 64 11.50 -28.36 8.86
C ILE A 64 12.33 -29.20 7.88
N PRO A 65 12.54 -30.51 8.14
CA PRO A 65 13.27 -31.37 7.23
C PRO A 65 12.55 -31.43 5.88
N ASN A 66 13.31 -31.44 4.78
CA ASN A 66 12.84 -31.61 3.40
C ASN A 66 12.24 -30.38 2.68
N ARG A 67 12.55 -29.15 3.13
CA ARG A 67 12.33 -27.90 2.35
C ARG A 67 13.68 -27.26 2.02
N GLY A 68 13.85 -26.82 0.78
CA GLY A 68 15.10 -26.27 0.24
C GLY A 68 15.62 -25.02 0.97
N THR A 69 16.81 -24.55 0.57
CA THR A 69 17.55 -23.47 1.23
C THR A 69 16.73 -22.18 1.39
N SER A 70 16.85 -21.51 2.53
CA SER A 70 16.27 -20.18 2.71
C SER A 70 17.00 -19.19 1.80
N ASP A 71 16.37 -18.77 0.70
CA ASP A 71 16.96 -17.87 -0.31
C ASP A 71 17.14 -16.44 0.23
N TRP A 72 18.14 -16.23 1.10
CA TRP A 72 18.46 -14.95 1.72
C TRP A 72 18.82 -13.87 0.70
N ALA A 73 19.36 -14.28 -0.46
CA ALA A 73 19.64 -13.41 -1.59
C ALA A 73 18.40 -12.67 -2.12
N TYR A 74 17.18 -13.20 -1.89
CA TYR A 74 15.93 -12.60 -2.33
C TYR A 74 15.15 -11.91 -1.20
N ALA A 75 15.64 -11.98 0.05
CA ALA A 75 14.91 -11.47 1.23
C ALA A 75 14.85 -9.93 1.28
N TRP A 76 15.75 -9.24 0.58
CA TRP A 76 15.77 -7.78 0.50
C TRP A 76 14.75 -7.21 -0.48
N VAL A 77 14.35 -7.97 -1.51
CA VAL A 77 13.45 -7.51 -2.58
C VAL A 77 12.09 -7.04 -2.04
N PRO A 78 11.40 -7.78 -1.14
CA PRO A 78 10.14 -7.32 -0.54
C PRO A 78 10.30 -6.14 0.44
N VAL A 79 11.53 -5.88 0.91
CA VAL A 79 11.82 -4.85 1.92
C VAL A 79 12.20 -3.53 1.24
N ALA A 80 13.06 -3.57 0.22
CA ALA A 80 13.52 -2.38 -0.50
C ALA A 80 12.68 -2.05 -1.74
N GLY A 81 11.92 -3.01 -2.28
CA GLY A 81 11.07 -2.82 -3.46
C GLY A 81 9.96 -1.78 -3.26
N PRO A 82 9.11 -1.89 -2.23
CA PRO A 82 8.01 -0.95 -1.99
C PRO A 82 8.43 0.52 -1.81
N PRO A 83 9.43 0.86 -0.96
CA PRO A 83 9.84 2.26 -0.82
C PRO A 83 10.46 2.82 -2.09
N THR A 84 11.25 2.03 -2.82
CA THR A 84 11.86 2.47 -4.09
C THR A 84 10.80 2.69 -5.18
N GLY A 85 9.80 1.81 -5.27
CA GLY A 85 8.69 1.98 -6.21
C GLY A 85 7.83 3.21 -5.91
N GLY A 86 7.56 3.50 -4.63
CA GLY A 86 6.82 4.69 -4.21
C GLY A 86 7.54 6.00 -4.56
N VAL A 87 8.87 6.04 -4.36
CA VAL A 87 9.70 7.21 -4.70
C VAL A 87 9.74 7.46 -6.22
N LEU A 88 9.76 6.40 -7.03
CA LEU A 88 9.82 6.53 -8.49
C LEU A 88 8.45 6.81 -9.13
N ALA A 89 7.35 6.33 -8.53
CA ALA A 89 6.00 6.60 -9.01
C ALA A 89 5.51 8.02 -8.72
N GLY A 90 5.98 8.64 -7.62
CA GLY A 90 5.63 10.00 -7.21
C GLY A 90 5.89 11.09 -8.26
N PRO A 91 7.09 11.19 -8.88
CA PRO A 91 7.36 12.19 -9.91
C PRO A 91 6.73 11.86 -11.28
N ALA A 92 6.28 10.62 -11.51
CA ALA A 92 5.68 10.22 -12.78
C ALA A 92 4.20 10.66 -12.92
N THR A 93 3.54 10.99 -11.81
CA THR A 93 2.12 11.36 -11.78
C THR A 93 1.87 12.86 -11.64
N THR A 94 2.91 13.69 -11.57
CA THR A 94 2.76 15.15 -11.61
C THR A 94 2.25 15.55 -12.99
N GLN A 95 0.94 15.79 -13.10
CA GLN A 95 0.31 16.35 -14.30
C GLN A 95 0.95 17.72 -14.60
N PRO A 96 1.31 18.03 -15.85
CA PRO A 96 1.74 19.37 -16.23
C PRO A 96 0.64 20.37 -15.83
N SER A 97 1.02 21.42 -15.10
CA SER A 97 0.09 22.51 -14.79
C SER A 97 -0.25 23.23 -16.10
N GLU A 98 -1.51 23.16 -16.50
CA GLU A 98 -2.02 23.91 -17.66
C GLU A 98 -1.75 25.41 -17.41
N PRO A 99 -1.05 26.11 -18.32
CA PRO A 99 -0.82 27.54 -18.16
C PRO A 99 -2.14 28.30 -18.28
N GLU A 100 -2.43 29.09 -17.25
CA GLU A 100 -3.61 29.96 -17.17
C GLU A 100 -3.66 30.90 -18.39
N PRO A 101 -4.75 30.88 -19.20
CA PRO A 101 -4.87 31.79 -20.34
C PRO A 101 -5.06 33.21 -19.82
N LYS A 102 -4.06 34.06 -20.07
CA LYS A 102 -4.17 35.50 -19.84
C LYS A 102 -4.83 36.16 -21.05
N GLY A 103 -6.05 36.66 -20.83
CA GLY A 103 -6.65 37.82 -21.50
C GLY A 103 -7.02 37.65 -22.96
#